data_AF-A0A482D700-F1
#
_entry.id   AF-A0A482D700-F1
#
_cell.length_a   1.000
_cell.length_b   1.000
_cell.length_c   1.000
_cell.angle_alpha   90.00
_cell.angle_beta   90.00
_cell.angle_gamma   90.00
#
_symmetry.space_group_name_H-M   'P 1'
#
loop_
_entity.id
_entity.type
_entity.pdbx_description
1 polymer ?
#
loop_
_entity_poly.entity_id
_entity_poly.type
_entity_poly.pdbx_seq_one_letter_code
_entity_poly.pdbx_strand_id
1 'polypeptide(L)'
;MMDFVRKNLLLVVAALVILVGGGWYVVDQNKNTPEQNTQTSQEKKTQATITVDDGTGAKTYTVENVEGKTALEVTQMATSEVEMTGEGTNAYITAINGREASNDKKEYWKLVINGSDAQVGAGSYVVQDGDTIAWEIATY
;
A
#
# COMPACT_ATOMS: atom_id res chain seq x y z
N MET A 1 19.60 -15.34 -55.50
CA MET A 1 18.27 -15.29 -54.88
C MET A 1 17.49 -14.21 -55.61
N MET A 2 16.35 -14.62 -56.16
CA MET A 2 15.29 -13.91 -56.90
C MET A 2 15.40 -12.37 -57.02
N ASP A 3 15.52 -11.85 -58.24
CA ASP A 3 14.42 -11.37 -59.11
C ASP A 3 13.79 -10.06 -58.60
N PHE A 4 13.96 -8.97 -59.35
CA PHE A 4 12.88 -8.48 -60.21
C PHE A 4 13.29 -7.14 -60.84
N VAL A 5 13.50 -7.23 -62.14
CA VAL A 5 13.76 -6.14 -63.07
C VAL A 5 12.44 -5.38 -63.32
N ARG A 6 12.59 -4.13 -63.80
CA ARG A 6 11.68 -3.36 -64.69
C ARG A 6 10.75 -2.41 -63.93
N LYS A 7 10.65 -1.13 -64.29
CA LYS A 7 10.50 -0.62 -65.66
C LYS A 7 10.63 0.90 -65.64
N ASN A 8 11.41 1.42 -66.58
CA ASN A 8 11.34 2.75 -67.19
C ASN A 8 11.66 3.97 -66.29
N LEU A 9 12.76 4.72 -66.48
CA LEU A 9 13.30 5.42 -67.66
C LEU A 9 12.92 6.92 -67.66
N LEU A 10 13.96 7.77 -67.64
CA LEU A 10 14.06 9.18 -68.07
C LEU A 10 13.36 10.25 -67.18
N LEU A 11 14.08 11.12 -66.47
CA LEU A 11 14.90 12.29 -66.90
C LEU A 11 14.11 13.61 -66.97
N VAL A 12 14.78 14.68 -66.49
CA VAL A 12 14.70 16.09 -66.95
C VAL A 12 13.56 16.94 -66.33
N VAL A 13 13.83 17.77 -65.30
CA VAL A 13 14.44 19.13 -65.30
C VAL A 13 13.38 20.24 -65.30
N ALA A 14 13.47 21.03 -64.22
CA ALA A 14 13.23 22.48 -64.07
C ALA A 14 11.89 23.15 -64.44
N ALA A 15 11.55 24.06 -63.52
CA ALA A 15 10.88 25.35 -63.71
C ALA A 15 9.34 25.39 -63.68
N LEU A 16 8.86 25.79 -62.49
CA LEU A 16 7.99 26.95 -62.28
C LEU A 16 6.79 27.12 -63.23
N VAL A 17 5.61 26.74 -62.77
CA VAL A 17 4.48 27.68 -62.71
C VAL A 17 3.80 27.53 -61.35
N ILE A 18 4.12 28.49 -60.48
CA ILE A 18 3.31 28.90 -59.35
C ILE A 18 1.99 29.41 -59.92
N LEU A 19 0.86 28.94 -59.39
CA LEU A 19 -0.33 29.73 -59.01
C LEU A 19 -1.54 28.80 -58.87
N VAL A 20 -2.23 28.94 -57.73
CA VAL A 20 -3.49 28.29 -57.32
C VAL A 20 -3.34 26.92 -56.65
N GLY A 21 -3.29 26.93 -55.31
CA GLY A 21 -3.46 25.73 -54.49
C GLY A 21 -2.62 25.66 -53.21
N GLY A 22 -1.75 26.64 -52.96
CA GLY A 22 -0.94 26.72 -51.74
C GLY A 22 -1.75 27.23 -50.55
N GLY A 23 -2.27 26.31 -49.75
CA GLY A 23 -2.95 26.64 -48.50
C GLY A 23 -3.51 25.45 -47.71
N TRP A 24 -3.42 24.22 -48.22
CA TRP A 24 -3.75 22.99 -47.49
C TRP A 24 -2.51 22.09 -47.46
N TYR A 25 -1.51 22.52 -46.70
CA TYR A 25 -0.43 21.68 -46.22
C TYR A 25 -0.11 22.13 -44.80
N VAL A 26 -0.87 21.62 -43.83
CA VAL A 26 -0.35 21.02 -42.60
C VAL A 26 -1.46 20.07 -42.14
N VAL A 27 -1.28 18.78 -42.39
CA VAL A 27 -1.97 17.73 -41.65
C VAL A 27 -1.40 17.79 -40.24
N ASP A 28 -2.03 18.58 -39.39
CA ASP A 28 -1.82 18.50 -37.96
C ASP A 28 -2.52 17.23 -37.50
N GLN A 29 -1.75 16.22 -37.12
CA GLN A 29 -2.25 15.06 -36.39
C GLN A 29 -2.64 15.54 -34.99
N ASN A 30 -3.76 16.26 -34.91
CA ASN A 30 -4.45 16.55 -33.67
C ASN A 30 -5.15 15.27 -33.21
N LYS A 31 -4.36 14.32 -32.72
CA LYS A 31 -4.81 13.47 -31.63
C LYS A 31 -4.29 14.12 -30.36
N ASN A 32 -5.08 15.05 -29.82
CA ASN A 32 -5.13 15.30 -28.37
C ASN A 32 -5.50 13.98 -27.68
N THR A 33 -4.51 13.09 -27.59
CA THR A 33 -4.48 12.04 -26.59
C THR A 33 -3.89 12.75 -25.39
N PRO A 34 -4.60 12.89 -24.27
CA PRO A 34 -3.93 13.25 -23.03
C PRO A 34 -2.88 12.17 -22.85
N GLU A 35 -1.61 12.55 -22.91
CA GLU A 35 -0.55 11.74 -22.34
C GLU A 35 -0.94 11.57 -20.87
N GLN A 36 -1.60 10.46 -20.58
CA GLN A 36 -1.73 9.96 -19.23
C GLN A 36 -0.31 9.64 -18.84
N ASN A 37 0.36 10.64 -18.26
CA ASN A 37 1.54 10.50 -17.44
C ASN A 37 1.16 9.56 -16.31
N THR A 38 1.12 8.27 -16.63
CA THR A 38 1.05 7.20 -15.65
C THR A 38 2.46 7.15 -15.11
N GLN A 39 2.79 8.12 -14.26
CA GLN A 39 3.75 7.87 -13.20
C GLN A 39 3.21 6.62 -12.51
N THR A 40 3.91 5.51 -12.70
CA THR A 40 3.87 4.40 -11.77
C THR A 40 4.18 5.01 -10.41
N SER A 41 3.14 5.36 -9.66
CA SER A 41 3.26 5.69 -8.25
C SER A 41 3.86 4.44 -7.63
N GLN A 42 5.14 4.51 -7.27
CA GLN A 42 5.71 3.50 -6.39
C GLN A 42 4.87 3.57 -5.12
N GLU A 43 3.98 2.59 -4.96
CA GLU A 43 3.12 2.46 -3.79
C GLU A 43 4.05 2.45 -2.57
N LYS A 44 4.03 3.53 -1.80
CA LYS A 44 4.86 3.64 -0.60
C LYS A 44 4.31 2.59 0.37
N LYS A 45 4.97 1.44 0.45
CA LYS A 45 4.62 0.40 1.42
C LYS A 45 4.84 0.95 2.81
N THR A 46 3.76 1.23 3.51
CA THR A 46 3.78 1.54 4.94
C THR A 46 3.92 0.24 5.72
N GLN A 47 4.72 0.23 6.79
CA GLN A 47 4.90 -0.97 7.60
C GLN A 47 4.85 -0.68 9.09
N ALA A 48 4.51 -1.68 9.90
CA ALA A 48 4.64 -1.65 11.35
C ALA A 48 5.21 -2.97 11.88
N THR A 49 5.79 -2.92 13.07
CA THR A 49 6.26 -4.10 13.79
C THR A 49 5.34 -4.40 14.96
N ILE A 50 4.86 -5.64 15.04
CA ILE A 50 3.95 -6.10 16.08
C ILE A 50 4.71 -7.14 16.92
N THR A 51 4.83 -6.90 18.22
CA THR A 51 5.41 -7.85 19.16
C THR A 51 4.35 -8.33 20.14
N VAL A 52 4.23 -9.63 20.33
CA VAL A 52 3.32 -10.26 21.30
C VAL A 52 4.19 -10.96 22.33
N ASP A 53 4.24 -10.43 23.55
CA ASP A 53 4.88 -11.01 24.72
C ASP A 53 3.82 -11.58 25.67
N ASP A 54 3.74 -12.91 25.71
CA ASP A 54 2.74 -13.63 26.50
C ASP A 54 3.15 -13.89 27.95
N GLY A 55 4.30 -13.33 28.37
CA GLY A 55 4.92 -13.55 29.67
C GLY A 55 5.80 -14.81 29.75
N THR A 56 5.80 -15.65 28.70
CA THR A 56 6.71 -16.80 28.55
C THR A 56 7.71 -16.61 27.41
N GLY A 57 7.39 -15.74 26.46
CA GLY A 57 8.30 -15.26 25.43
C GLY A 57 7.61 -14.30 24.46
N ALA A 58 8.43 -13.67 23.62
CA ALA A 58 7.97 -12.70 22.63
C ALA A 58 8.02 -13.27 21.20
N LYS A 59 6.97 -13.00 20.41
CA LYS A 59 6.92 -13.24 18.95
C LYS A 59 6.76 -11.91 18.24
N THR A 60 7.52 -11.71 17.16
CA THR A 60 7.50 -10.46 16.39
C THR A 60 7.08 -10.70 14.94
N TYR A 61 6.24 -9.81 14.43
CA TYR A 61 5.68 -9.82 13.08
C TYR A 61 5.95 -8.46 12.42
N THR A 62 6.23 -8.48 11.12
CA THR A 62 6.24 -7.26 10.29
C THR A 62 5.00 -7.27 9.43
N VAL A 63 4.20 -6.21 9.51
CA VAL A 63 2.97 -6.05 8.73
C VAL A 63 3.16 -4.91 7.75
N GLU A 64 2.92 -5.18 6.47
CA GLU A 64 2.92 -4.17 5.40
C GLU A 64 1.51 -3.63 5.16
N ASN A 65 1.43 -2.50 4.45
CA ASN A 65 0.21 -1.80 4.07
C ASN A 65 -0.64 -1.37 5.28
N VAL A 66 0.00 -0.77 6.28
CA VAL A 66 -0.67 -0.35 7.53
C VAL A 66 -1.40 0.99 7.43
N GLU A 67 -1.25 1.72 6.33
CA GLU A 67 -1.88 3.02 6.13
C GLU A 67 -3.40 2.98 6.37
N GLY A 68 -3.87 3.91 7.20
CA GLY A 68 -5.27 4.09 7.57
C GLY A 68 -5.85 3.03 8.51
N LYS A 69 -5.05 2.04 8.93
CA LYS A 69 -5.51 0.94 9.79
C LYS A 69 -5.29 1.26 11.26
N THR A 70 -6.17 0.71 12.09
CA THR A 70 -6.07 0.78 13.54
C THR A 70 -5.08 -0.25 14.08
N ALA A 71 -4.58 -0.05 15.32
CA ALA A 71 -3.71 -1.03 15.97
C ALA A 71 -4.39 -2.41 16.09
N LEU A 72 -5.71 -2.45 16.25
CA LEU A 72 -6.48 -3.70 16.24
C LEU A 72 -6.41 -4.39 14.87
N GLU A 73 -6.73 -3.68 13.79
CA GLU A 73 -6.70 -4.25 12.43
C GLU A 73 -5.30 -4.73 12.08
N VAL A 74 -4.26 -3.96 12.40
CA VAL A 74 -2.87 -4.34 12.17
C VAL A 74 -2.46 -5.56 13.01
N THR A 75 -2.98 -5.70 14.23
CA THR A 75 -2.75 -6.91 15.06
C THR A 75 -3.42 -8.15 14.45
N GLN A 76 -4.64 -8.00 13.94
CA GLN A 76 -5.37 -9.09 13.26
C GLN A 76 -4.74 -9.47 11.91
N MET A 77 -4.03 -8.54 11.26
CA MET A 77 -3.20 -8.85 10.09
C MET A 77 -1.92 -9.61 10.45
N ALA A 78 -1.35 -9.36 11.63
CA ALA A 78 -0.14 -10.03 12.10
C ALA A 78 -0.40 -11.50 12.46
N THR A 79 -1.55 -11.80 13.06
CA THR A 79 -1.95 -13.15 13.46
C THR A 79 -3.47 -13.30 13.43
N SER A 80 -3.96 -14.47 12.98
CA SER A 80 -5.39 -14.79 12.96
C SER A 80 -5.94 -15.25 14.31
N GLU A 81 -5.09 -15.43 15.31
CA GLU A 81 -5.45 -15.94 16.65
C GLU A 81 -5.68 -14.79 17.63
N VAL A 82 -6.54 -13.84 17.28
CA VAL A 82 -6.93 -12.72 18.15
C VAL A 82 -8.38 -12.90 18.57
N GLU A 83 -8.60 -13.00 19.88
CA GLU A 83 -9.94 -13.02 20.46
C GLU A 83 -10.22 -11.70 21.16
N MET A 84 -11.45 -11.22 21.02
CA MET A 84 -11.87 -9.94 21.56
C MET A 84 -13.35 -9.93 21.92
N THR A 85 -13.71 -9.01 22.81
CA THR A 85 -15.09 -8.62 23.10
C THR A 85 -15.32 -7.19 22.64
N GLY A 86 -16.57 -6.85 22.31
CA GLY A 86 -16.88 -5.55 21.70
C GLY A 86 -16.41 -5.44 20.25
N GLU A 87 -16.59 -4.25 19.66
CA GLU A 87 -16.29 -3.98 18.25
C GLU A 87 -15.73 -2.57 18.06
N GLY A 88 -14.97 -2.36 16.98
CA GLY A 88 -14.41 -1.06 16.60
C GLY A 88 -13.60 -0.43 17.73
N THR A 89 -13.88 0.84 18.04
CA THR A 89 -13.17 1.61 19.09
C THR A 89 -13.37 1.04 20.50
N ASN A 90 -14.40 0.23 20.72
CA ASN A 90 -14.72 -0.41 21.99
C ASN A 90 -14.22 -1.85 22.08
N ALA A 91 -13.49 -2.33 21.06
CA ALA A 91 -12.93 -3.67 21.06
C ALA A 91 -11.88 -3.83 22.18
N TYR A 92 -12.00 -4.92 22.91
CA TYR A 92 -11.11 -5.31 23.99
C TYR A 92 -10.55 -6.70 23.72
N ILE A 93 -9.23 -6.80 23.55
CA ILE A 93 -8.55 -8.07 23.26
C ILE A 93 -8.46 -8.91 24.52
N THR A 94 -8.97 -10.13 24.44
CA THR A 94 -8.98 -11.12 25.53
C THR A 94 -7.94 -12.20 25.34
N ALA A 95 -7.59 -12.54 24.10
CA ALA A 95 -6.53 -13.51 23.79
C ALA A 95 -5.74 -13.14 22.54
N ILE A 96 -4.46 -13.48 22.53
CA ILE A 96 -3.59 -13.41 21.35
C ILE A 96 -2.78 -14.71 21.27
N ASN A 97 -2.69 -15.31 20.08
CA ASN A 97 -1.95 -16.56 19.84
C ASN A 97 -2.34 -17.70 20.79
N GLY A 98 -3.64 -17.81 21.10
CA GLY A 98 -4.19 -18.82 22.02
C GLY A 98 -3.92 -18.56 23.51
N ARG A 99 -3.24 -17.47 23.89
CA ARG A 99 -3.07 -17.07 25.29
C ARG A 99 -4.16 -16.09 25.71
N GLU A 100 -5.13 -16.58 26.45
CA GLU A 100 -6.19 -15.78 27.09
C GLU A 100 -5.67 -15.11 28.36
N ALA A 101 -5.94 -13.83 28.58
CA ALA A 101 -5.62 -13.14 29.83
C ALA A 101 -6.44 -13.72 31.01
N SER A 102 -5.77 -14.08 32.10
CA SER A 102 -6.43 -14.72 33.25
C SER A 102 -7.14 -13.72 34.17
N ASN A 103 -8.47 -13.84 34.27
CA ASN A 103 -9.25 -13.06 35.21
C ASN A 103 -8.89 -13.33 36.68
N ASP A 104 -8.63 -14.59 37.05
CA ASP A 104 -8.24 -14.97 38.43
C ASP A 104 -6.92 -14.34 38.87
N LYS A 105 -6.00 -14.14 37.91
CA LYS A 105 -4.72 -13.45 38.14
C LYS A 105 -4.77 -11.95 37.88
N LYS A 106 -5.96 -11.41 37.56
CA LYS A 106 -6.17 -10.02 37.14
C LYS A 106 -5.26 -9.60 35.99
N GLU A 107 -5.07 -10.48 35.03
CA GLU A 107 -4.28 -10.21 33.84
C GLU A 107 -5.11 -9.51 32.77
N TYR A 108 -4.42 -8.76 31.92
CA TYR A 108 -4.95 -8.19 30.69
C TYR A 108 -3.85 -8.05 29.64
N TRP A 109 -4.26 -7.96 28.38
CA TRP A 109 -3.38 -7.60 27.28
C TRP A 109 -3.20 -6.08 27.25
N LYS A 110 -2.03 -5.61 27.65
CA LYS A 110 -1.65 -4.20 27.63
C LYS A 110 -1.13 -3.84 26.24
N LEU A 111 -1.67 -2.75 25.68
CA LEU A 111 -1.20 -2.18 24.42
C LEU A 111 -0.10 -1.15 24.70
N VAL A 112 1.05 -1.31 24.05
CA VAL A 112 2.20 -0.41 24.09
C VAL A 112 2.49 0.05 22.67
N ILE A 113 2.64 1.35 22.46
CA ILE A 113 2.91 1.96 21.16
C ILE A 113 4.21 2.75 21.28
N ASN A 114 5.17 2.43 20.42
CA ASN A 114 6.48 3.08 20.39
C ASN A 114 7.17 3.13 21.77
N GLY A 115 7.05 2.02 22.52
CA GLY A 115 7.62 1.87 23.85
C GLY A 115 6.89 2.60 24.98
N SER A 116 5.73 3.20 24.71
CA SER A 116 4.90 3.89 25.72
C SER A 116 3.52 3.24 25.82
N ASP A 117 2.98 3.12 27.03
CA ASP A 117 1.63 2.59 27.24
C ASP A 117 0.58 3.41 26.47
N ALA A 118 -0.25 2.72 25.69
CA ALA A 118 -1.24 3.37 24.85
C ALA A 118 -2.30 4.11 25.70
N GLN A 119 -2.61 5.33 25.31
CA GLN A 119 -3.60 6.18 25.99
C GLN A 119 -5.02 5.98 25.43
N VAL A 120 -5.16 5.19 24.35
CA VAL A 120 -6.42 4.86 23.69
C VAL A 120 -6.45 3.37 23.38
N GLY A 121 -7.65 2.81 23.18
CA GLY A 121 -7.82 1.41 22.81
C GLY A 121 -7.29 1.08 21.41
N ALA A 122 -7.00 -0.20 21.17
CA ALA A 122 -6.43 -0.68 19.91
C ALA A 122 -7.27 -0.36 18.68
N GLY A 123 -8.60 -0.35 18.81
CA GLY A 123 -9.51 0.04 17.73
C GLY A 123 -9.61 1.55 17.48
N SER A 124 -8.91 2.38 18.25
CA SER A 124 -8.94 3.84 18.12
C SER A 124 -7.61 4.43 17.64
N TYR A 125 -6.48 3.80 17.95
CA TYR A 125 -5.18 4.27 17.49
C TYR A 125 -4.97 3.93 16.00
N VAL A 126 -4.79 4.94 15.16
CA VAL A 126 -4.43 4.76 13.73
C VAL A 126 -2.92 4.64 13.61
N VAL A 127 -2.47 3.52 13.04
CA VAL A 127 -1.07 3.12 12.93
C VAL A 127 -0.33 4.00 11.91
N GLN A 128 0.87 4.41 12.28
CA GLN A 128 1.78 5.17 11.42
C GLN A 128 2.87 4.27 10.84
N ASP A 129 3.43 4.72 9.72
CA ASP A 129 4.56 4.05 9.07
C ASP A 129 5.79 4.02 10.00
N GLY A 130 6.29 2.83 10.27
CA GLY A 130 7.41 2.57 11.18
C GLY A 130 7.02 2.35 12.64
N ASP A 131 5.74 2.39 13.00
CA ASP A 131 5.31 2.17 14.39
C ASP A 131 5.72 0.77 14.90
N THR A 132 6.06 0.74 16.18
CA THR A 132 6.19 -0.50 16.96
C THR A 132 5.00 -0.64 17.90
N ILE A 133 4.27 -1.73 17.76
CA ILE A 133 3.11 -2.08 18.57
C ILE A 133 3.49 -3.31 19.37
N ALA A 134 3.37 -3.24 20.69
CA ALA A 134 3.58 -4.38 21.56
C ALA A 134 2.33 -4.71 22.37
N TRP A 135 2.07 -6.00 22.49
CA TRP A 135 1.06 -6.58 23.36
C TRP A 135 1.77 -7.36 24.46
N GLU A 136 1.54 -6.98 25.71
CA GLU A 136 2.18 -7.56 26.88
C GLU A 136 1.14 -8.04 27.88
N ILE A 137 1.35 -9.21 28.49
CA ILE A 137 0.56 -9.59 29.66
C ILE A 137 0.94 -8.68 30.84
N ALA A 138 -0.04 -7.94 31.36
CA ALA A 138 0.10 -7.09 32.54
C ALA A 138 -0.97 -7.45 33.59
N THR A 139 -0.81 -6.95 34.81
CA THR A 139 -1.76 -7.18 35.92
C THR A 139 -2.28 -5.87 36.52
N TYR A 140 -3.46 -5.90 37.16
CA TYR A 140 -4.12 -4.74 37.79
C TYR A 140 -4.65 -5.01 39.22
#